data_AF-A0AAJ1UYL3-F1
#
_entry.id   AF-A0AAJ1UYL3-F1
#
_cell.length_a   1.000
_cell.length_b   1.000
_cell.length_c   1.000
_cell.angle_alpha   90.00
_cell.angle_beta   90.00
_cell.angle_gamma   90.00
#
_symmetry.space_group_name_H-M   'P 1'
#
loop_
_entity.id
_entity.type
_entity.pdbx_description
1 polymer ?
#
loop_
_entity_poly.entity_id
_entity_poly.type
_entity_poly.pdbx_seq_one_letter_code
_entity_poly.pdbx_strand_id
1 'polypeptide(L)' 'RKMCLYFLKVMVFPKKDLSYRRKQRYISVHLEDYLVQLFGERG' A
#
# COMPACT_ATOMS: atom_id res chain seq x y z
N ARG A 1 10.29 -1.94 4.75
CA ARG A 1 9.59 -2.44 5.96
C ARG A 1 8.74 -1.38 6.65
N LYS A 2 9.30 -0.22 7.08
CA LYS A 2 8.52 0.89 7.68
C LYS A 2 7.40 1.43 6.78
N MET A 3 7.66 1.62 5.48
CA MET A 3 6.64 2.04 4.51
C MET A 3 5.48 1.04 4.38
N CYS A 4 5.75 -0.26 4.24
CA CYS A 4 4.68 -1.27 4.20
C CYS A 4 3.81 -1.26 5.47
N LEU A 5 4.40 -1.05 6.65
CA LEU A 5 3.64 -0.95 7.90
C LEU A 5 2.77 0.31 7.96
N TYR A 6 3.30 1.44 7.48
CA TYR A 6 2.52 2.66 7.32
C TYR A 6 1.31 2.41 6.41
N PHE A 7 1.55 1.88 5.21
CA PHE A 7 0.54 1.52 4.24
C PHE A 7 -0.52 0.54 4.76
N LEU A 8 -0.10 -0.48 5.53
CA LEU A 8 -1.03 -1.39 6.20
C LEU A 8 -1.97 -0.68 7.19
N LYS A 9 -1.54 0.43 7.78
CA LYS A 9 -2.30 1.21 8.75
C LYS A 9 -3.22 2.25 8.08
N VAL A 10 -2.78 2.86 6.98
CA VAL A 10 -3.51 3.96 6.34
C VAL A 10 -4.38 3.52 5.15
N MET A 11 -4.09 2.38 4.52
CA MET A 11 -4.91 1.90 3.39
C MET A 11 -6.20 1.24 3.85
N VAL A 12 -7.26 1.54 3.10
CA VAL A 12 -8.45 0.70 3.05
C VAL A 12 -8.23 -0.35 1.96
N PHE A 13 -8.05 -1.61 2.35
CA PHE A 13 -7.93 -2.70 1.39
C PHE A 13 -9.30 -3.02 0.78
N PRO A 14 -9.39 -3.21 -0.55
CA PRO A 14 -10.66 -3.48 -1.22
C PRO A 14 -11.30 -4.82 -0.80
N LYS A 15 -10.52 -5.72 -0.21
CA LYS A 15 -10.99 -7.00 0.35
C LYS A 15 -10.76 -7.02 1.86
N LYS A 16 -11.84 -7.22 2.62
CA LYS A 16 -11.83 -7.17 4.11
C LYS A 16 -10.93 -8.23 4.75
N ASP A 17 -10.77 -9.41 4.13
CA ASP A 17 -10.04 -10.55 4.71
C ASP A 17 -8.74 -10.93 3.98
N LEU A 18 -7.97 -9.95 3.53
CA LEU A 18 -6.61 -10.25 3.05
C LEU A 18 -5.69 -10.59 4.22
N SER A 19 -5.05 -11.77 4.16
CA SER A 19 -3.98 -12.13 5.08
C SER A 19 -2.83 -11.13 4.99
N TYR A 20 -2.05 -11.00 6.06
CA TYR A 20 -0.92 -10.08 6.12
C TYR A 20 0.03 -10.22 4.91
N ARG A 21 0.31 -11.47 4.50
CA ARG A 21 1.17 -11.76 3.34
C ARG A 21 0.57 -11.28 2.02
N ARG A 22 -0.75 -11.43 1.84
CA ARG A 22 -1.47 -10.92 0.67
C ARG A 22 -1.54 -9.39 0.67
N LYS A 23 -1.74 -8.76 1.83
CA LYS A 23 -1.68 -7.30 1.97
C LYS A 23 -0.29 -6.76 1.62
N GLN A 24 0.78 -7.39 2.11
CA GLN A 24 2.15 -7.01 1.74
C GLN A 24 2.41 -7.13 0.23
N ARG A 25 1.96 -8.22 -0.40
CA ARG A 25 2.08 -8.39 -1.85
C ARG A 25 1.28 -7.33 -2.60
N TYR A 26 0.07 -7.03 -2.16
CA TYR A 26 -0.78 -5.99 -2.76
C TYR A 26 -0.13 -4.60 -2.69
N ILE A 27 0.38 -4.22 -1.50
CA ILE A 27 1.16 -2.97 -1.34
C ILE A 27 2.36 -2.95 -2.27
N SER A 28 3.08 -4.07 -2.40
CA SER A 28 4.28 -4.14 -3.25
C SER A 28 3.96 -4.02 -4.73
N VAL A 29 2.83 -4.56 -5.18
CA VAL A 29 2.40 -4.52 -6.60
C VAL A 29 1.95 -3.10 -6.98
N HIS A 30 1.23 -2.43 -6.09
CA HIS A 30 0.68 -1.09 -6.33
C HIS A 30 1.52 0.03 -5.69
N LEU A 31 2.77 -0.26 -5.33
CA LEU A 31 3.59 0.67 -4.55
C LEU A 31 3.78 1.99 -5.28
N GLU A 32 4.08 1.95 -6.58
CA GLU A 32 4.29 3.15 -7.40
C GLU A 32 3.01 4.00 -7.48
N ASP A 33 1.87 3.38 -7.76
CA ASP A 33 0.56 4.04 -7.76
C ASP A 33 0.29 4.77 -6.43
N TYR A 34 0.60 4.11 -5.31
CA TYR A 34 0.41 4.68 -3.97
C TYR A 34 1.41 5.79 -3.64
N LEU A 35 2.64 5.68 -4.13
CA LEU A 35 3.63 6.75 -3.95
C LEU A 35 3.21 7.99 -4.73
N VAL A 36 2.72 7.84 -5.96
CA VAL A 36 2.16 8.95 -6.75
C VAL A 36 0.95 9.56 -6.05
N GLN A 37 0.05 8.75 -5.51
CA GLN A 37 -1.13 9.25 -4.79
C GLN A 37 -0.77 9.98 -3.48
N LEU A 38 0.24 9.51 -2.75
CA LEU A 38 0.65 10.10 -1.46
C LEU A 38 1.55 11.32 -1.59
N PHE A 39 2.45 11.32 -2.57
CA PHE A 39 3.46 12.36 -2.73
C PHE A 39 3.18 13.31 -3.90
N GLY A 40 2.11 13.05 -4.66
CA GLY A 40 1.76 13.74 -5.90
C GLY A 40 2.73 13.41 -7.04
N GLU A 41 2.37 13.77 -8.27
CA GLU A 41 3.36 13.95 -9.34
C GLU A 41 4.37 15.02 -8.90
N ARG A 42 5.41 14.61 -8.18
CA ARG A 42 6.66 15.36 -8.22
C ARG A 42 7.30 14.94 -9.53
N GLY A 43 7.06 15.76 -10.56
CA GLY A 43 7.65 15.62 -11.89
C GLY A 43 9.16 15.57 -11.88
#